data_AF-A0A6G1GWH3-F1
#
_entry.id   AF-A0A6G1GWH3-F1
#
_cell.length_a   1.000
_cell.length_b   1.000
_cell.length_c   1.000
_cell.angle_alpha   90.00
_cell.angle_beta   90.00
_cell.angle_gamma   90.00
#
_symmetry.space_group_name_H-M   'P 1'
#
loop_
_entity.id
_entity.type
_entity.pdbx_description
1 polymer ?
#
loop_
_entity_poly.entity_id
_entity_poly.type
_entity_poly.pdbx_seq_one_letter_code
_entity_poly.pdbx_strand_id
1 'polypeptide(L)'
;MSVNFSSPEYFSTLNFAANCTIAFQWFNSGDDSILGSSNDTAAVDLLRSALPSNYSDAADSQVKIWVDEINDADAYNGTLFDDIFDVVGQACVIPRWTAEVPPEALDWRRNCTTTSPLLTIRSESPYIIEWKATPWNGASAWGNQEGVAEAIAEAMPVDYQNRSLTLYTWYGNWLIEKWEDLDNENEISKKRAYAVLDSLMAQASTDCLLEICQRAGFTGNPDVNGIGVLVSYVVEISIMTLLIFYHYFRQYSRYAARFRLRIRKSMAVMWYVEGPVRAAKKAYFDSAVFWAYSVMIAAFVLLINAEYFYDVVTASLTVFIAGAPLVSTLAFLQTDGRTIWRDDNRRPHDYTSRLWLTMVLHLSTVVITAIALYNWLNISDLQGTYRDYACFQTQFRNDNRRGFLVAVVLELFVVLVVLVGFFGFMAIDITDLIYSFGNRQRLRRAFAHRRYLRAAQFFVMMFALLKGWLSMSLLWASWSIEKRLAGDSWQELNWGFGQVLALFVWAPVLFEFVKRIVEEFKLRKRSKEQRERRRSQDLVSSSDPDLPDKPGSQGEMQAEHASMEEGEKPALTIVTNTVEEAPVHDIEALLQPSQTNTK
;
A
#
# COMPACT_ATOMS: atom_id res chain seq x y z
N MET A 1 -62.09 -1.41 47.08
CA MET A 1 -62.23 -1.54 45.62
C MET A 1 -60.99 -2.28 45.14
N SER A 2 -61.15 -3.44 44.51
CA SER A 2 -60.02 -4.12 43.87
C SER A 2 -59.76 -3.43 42.53
N VAL A 3 -58.65 -2.69 42.44
CA VAL A 3 -58.16 -2.18 41.16
C VAL A 3 -57.56 -3.39 40.44
N ASN A 4 -58.02 -3.67 39.23
CA ASN A 4 -57.45 -4.75 38.43
C ASN A 4 -56.31 -4.19 37.58
N PHE A 5 -55.07 -4.27 38.09
CA PHE A 5 -53.87 -3.84 37.37
C PHE A 5 -53.54 -4.72 36.17
N SER A 6 -54.25 -5.84 35.96
CA SER A 6 -54.07 -6.67 34.77
C SER A 6 -54.65 -6.06 33.48
N SER A 7 -55.30 -4.88 33.55
CA SER A 7 -55.87 -4.22 32.36
C SER A 7 -54.89 -3.19 31.79
N PRO A 8 -54.44 -3.34 30.53
CA PRO A 8 -53.55 -2.37 29.87
C PRO A 8 -54.08 -0.93 29.86
N GLU A 9 -55.41 -0.76 29.83
CA GLU A 9 -56.05 0.55 29.86
C GLU A 9 -55.72 1.34 31.14
N TYR A 10 -55.54 0.65 32.27
CA TYR A 10 -55.27 1.30 33.55
C TYR A 10 -53.86 1.86 33.62
N PHE A 11 -52.87 1.18 33.04
CA PHE A 11 -51.47 1.64 33.02
C PHE A 11 -51.31 2.97 32.29
N SER A 12 -52.03 3.16 31.18
CA SER A 12 -52.02 4.43 30.44
C SER A 12 -52.52 5.64 31.25
N THR A 13 -53.20 5.41 32.39
CA THR A 13 -53.70 6.47 33.27
C THR A 13 -52.74 6.85 34.40
N LEU A 14 -51.69 6.04 34.61
CA LEU A 14 -50.66 6.34 35.61
C LEU A 14 -49.70 7.39 35.06
N ASN A 15 -49.39 8.40 35.88
CA ASN A 15 -48.43 9.43 35.51
C ASN A 15 -47.12 9.23 36.29
N PHE A 16 -46.26 8.34 35.81
CA PHE A 16 -44.96 8.07 36.44
C PHE A 16 -44.02 9.29 36.46
N ALA A 17 -44.32 10.33 35.68
CA ALA A 17 -43.60 11.60 35.68
C ALA A 17 -44.19 12.65 36.64
N ALA A 18 -45.21 12.33 37.44
CA ALA A 18 -45.86 13.27 38.35
C ALA A 18 -44.92 13.85 39.41
N ASN A 19 -43.90 13.08 39.84
CA ASN A 19 -42.87 13.55 40.76
C ASN A 19 -41.47 13.08 40.34
N CYS A 20 -40.79 13.90 39.53
CA CYS A 20 -39.44 13.59 39.03
C CYS A 20 -38.36 13.41 40.11
N THR A 21 -38.57 13.90 41.34
CA THR A 21 -37.60 13.66 42.43
C THR A 21 -37.67 12.20 42.87
N ILE A 22 -38.88 11.67 43.06
CA ILE A 22 -39.12 10.29 43.45
C ILE A 22 -38.75 9.35 42.30
N ALA A 23 -39.18 9.67 41.07
CA ALA A 23 -38.86 8.88 39.89
C ALA A 23 -37.34 8.76 39.67
N PHE A 24 -36.58 9.84 39.90
CA PHE A 24 -35.12 9.80 39.84
C PHE A 24 -34.47 9.00 40.99
N GLN A 25 -35.06 9.01 42.20
CA GLN A 25 -34.56 8.22 43.32
C GLN A 25 -34.76 6.72 43.08
N TRP A 26 -35.95 6.34 42.61
CA TRP A 26 -36.24 4.98 42.17
C TRP A 26 -35.30 4.55 41.04
N PHE A 27 -35.12 5.39 40.03
CA PHE A 27 -34.23 5.07 38.91
C PHE A 27 -32.77 4.83 39.37
N ASN A 28 -32.32 5.55 40.42
CA ASN A 28 -30.97 5.38 40.97
C ASN A 28 -30.83 4.23 41.98
N SER A 29 -31.92 3.60 42.44
CA SER A 29 -31.80 2.47 43.38
C SER A 29 -31.17 1.24 42.72
N GLY A 30 -31.13 1.19 41.39
CA GLY A 30 -30.23 0.32 40.62
C GLY A 30 -30.54 -1.17 40.75
N ASP A 31 -31.78 -1.51 41.09
CA ASP A 31 -32.26 -2.89 41.09
C ASP A 31 -32.63 -3.24 39.63
N ASP A 32 -32.05 -4.30 39.07
CA ASP A 32 -32.33 -4.76 37.69
C ASP A 32 -33.77 -5.31 37.53
N SER A 33 -34.58 -5.24 38.59
CA SER A 33 -35.98 -5.65 38.59
C SER A 33 -36.92 -4.48 38.25
N ILE A 34 -38.05 -4.82 37.62
CA ILE A 34 -38.92 -3.90 36.87
C ILE A 34 -39.32 -2.63 37.62
N LEU A 35 -39.70 -2.78 38.89
CA LEU A 35 -39.88 -1.67 39.82
C LEU A 35 -38.94 -1.75 41.02
N GLY A 36 -38.02 -2.71 41.09
CA GLY A 36 -37.40 -3.13 42.35
C GLY A 36 -38.23 -4.21 43.05
N SER A 37 -37.69 -4.78 44.13
CA SER A 37 -38.49 -5.56 45.08
C SER A 37 -39.63 -4.70 45.66
N SER A 38 -40.78 -5.27 46.00
CA SER A 38 -41.80 -4.58 46.82
C SER A 38 -41.29 -4.17 48.22
N ASN A 39 -40.10 -4.60 48.61
CA ASN A 39 -39.40 -4.08 49.78
C ASN A 39 -38.56 -2.82 49.50
N ASP A 40 -38.35 -2.45 48.24
CA ASP A 40 -37.76 -1.17 47.87
C ASP A 40 -38.79 -0.06 48.09
N THR A 41 -38.49 0.83 49.02
CA THR A 41 -39.31 2.00 49.32
C THR A 41 -39.43 2.93 48.11
N ALA A 42 -38.42 2.97 47.23
CA ALA A 42 -38.44 3.83 46.06
C ALA A 42 -39.47 3.38 45.02
N ALA A 43 -39.66 2.06 44.86
CA ALA A 43 -40.69 1.46 44.02
C ALA A 43 -42.11 1.88 44.45
N VAL A 44 -42.35 1.74 45.76
CA VAL A 44 -43.63 2.05 46.40
C VAL A 44 -43.92 3.54 46.31
N ASP A 45 -42.92 4.39 46.54
CA ASP A 45 -43.07 5.84 46.45
C ASP A 45 -43.29 6.31 45.01
N LEU A 46 -42.62 5.70 44.02
CA LEU A 46 -42.85 5.99 42.61
C LEU A 46 -44.30 5.65 42.23
N LEU A 47 -44.74 4.42 42.51
CA LEU A 47 -46.10 4.00 42.19
C LEU A 47 -47.13 4.88 42.88
N ARG A 48 -46.91 5.21 44.16
CA ARG A 48 -47.78 6.14 44.91
C ARG A 48 -47.86 7.51 44.26
N SER A 49 -46.74 8.03 43.74
CA SER A 49 -46.71 9.32 43.06
C SER A 49 -47.41 9.29 41.70
N ALA A 50 -47.44 8.14 41.03
CA ALA A 50 -48.06 7.94 39.73
C ALA A 50 -49.58 7.71 39.80
N LEU A 51 -50.07 7.30 40.97
CA LEU A 51 -51.48 6.98 41.20
C LEU A 51 -52.37 8.23 41.13
N PRO A 52 -53.58 8.11 40.59
CA PRO A 52 -54.59 9.16 40.67
C PRO A 52 -54.91 9.54 42.12
N SER A 53 -55.31 10.80 42.35
CA SER A 53 -55.47 11.37 43.69
C SER A 53 -56.44 10.60 44.60
N ASN A 54 -57.41 9.88 44.04
CA ASN A 54 -58.34 9.03 44.80
C ASN A 54 -57.69 7.76 45.38
N TYR A 55 -56.44 7.46 45.05
CA TYR A 55 -55.66 6.35 45.60
C TYR A 55 -54.44 6.82 46.41
N SER A 56 -54.29 8.13 46.63
CA SER A 56 -53.15 8.69 47.39
C SER A 56 -53.10 8.21 48.85
N ASP A 57 -54.24 7.84 49.43
CA ASP A 57 -54.36 7.31 50.81
C ASP A 57 -54.17 5.78 50.90
N ALA A 58 -53.75 5.10 49.82
CA ALA A 58 -53.53 3.66 49.84
C ALA A 58 -52.38 3.27 50.81
N ALA A 59 -52.65 2.31 51.68
CA ALA A 59 -51.67 1.80 52.64
C ALA A 59 -50.46 1.17 51.93
N ASP A 60 -49.26 1.32 52.49
CA ASP A 60 -48.00 0.76 51.93
C ASP A 60 -48.15 -0.71 51.54
N SER A 61 -48.78 -1.53 52.39
CA SER A 61 -49.00 -2.95 52.11
C SER A 61 -49.81 -3.21 50.84
N GLN A 62 -50.73 -2.30 50.51
CA GLN A 62 -51.55 -2.40 49.30
C GLN A 62 -50.76 -1.97 48.07
N VAL A 63 -49.99 -0.89 48.18
CA VAL A 63 -49.10 -0.43 47.08
C VAL A 63 -48.02 -1.48 46.79
N LYS A 64 -47.49 -2.15 47.80
CA LYS A 64 -46.54 -3.26 47.64
C LYS A 64 -47.11 -4.44 46.85
N ILE A 65 -48.34 -4.83 47.14
CA ILE A 65 -49.05 -5.87 46.36
C ILE A 65 -49.16 -5.44 44.90
N TRP A 66 -49.46 -4.16 44.65
CA TRP A 66 -49.52 -3.64 43.27
C TRP A 66 -48.16 -3.64 42.58
N VAL A 67 -47.08 -3.29 43.28
CA VAL A 67 -45.71 -3.41 42.74
C VAL A 67 -45.41 -4.86 42.37
N ASP A 68 -45.74 -5.82 43.23
CA ASP A 68 -45.56 -7.26 42.94
C ASP A 68 -46.42 -7.70 41.73
N GLU A 69 -47.69 -7.29 41.67
CA GLU A 69 -48.58 -7.58 40.54
C GLU A 69 -48.07 -6.98 39.22
N ILE A 70 -47.46 -5.79 39.24
CA ILE A 70 -46.86 -5.15 38.06
C ILE A 70 -45.62 -5.93 37.62
N ASN A 71 -44.74 -6.28 38.57
CA ASN A 71 -43.56 -7.09 38.29
C ASN A 71 -43.94 -8.46 37.70
N ASP A 72 -44.98 -9.11 38.23
CA ASP A 72 -45.49 -10.40 37.73
C ASP A 72 -46.17 -10.28 36.36
N ALA A 73 -46.89 -9.17 36.10
CA ALA A 73 -47.56 -8.93 34.83
C ALA A 73 -46.58 -8.59 33.70
N ASP A 74 -45.53 -7.84 33.99
CA ASP A 74 -44.51 -7.49 33.00
C ASP A 74 -43.60 -8.68 32.67
N ALA A 75 -43.35 -9.59 33.64
CA ALA A 75 -42.74 -10.89 33.34
C ALA A 75 -43.47 -11.69 32.25
N TYR A 76 -44.74 -11.34 31.95
CA TYR A 76 -45.55 -11.97 30.91
C TYR A 76 -45.56 -11.23 29.56
N ASN A 77 -45.38 -9.90 29.54
CA ASN A 77 -45.53 -9.07 28.34
C ASN A 77 -44.28 -8.26 27.94
N GLY A 78 -43.36 -7.98 28.86
CA GLY A 78 -42.07 -7.29 28.63
C GLY A 78 -42.13 -5.84 28.15
N THR A 79 -43.29 -5.31 27.77
CA THR A 79 -43.41 -3.94 27.21
C THR A 79 -43.75 -2.90 28.27
N LEU A 80 -44.31 -3.29 29.41
CA LEU A 80 -44.80 -2.34 30.40
C LEU A 80 -43.63 -1.68 31.12
N PHE A 81 -42.58 -2.45 31.42
CA PHE A 81 -41.34 -1.90 31.95
C PHE A 81 -40.72 -0.88 31.00
N ASP A 82 -40.61 -1.22 29.72
CA ASP A 82 -40.09 -0.32 28.70
C ASP A 82 -40.91 0.98 28.65
N ASP A 83 -42.24 0.90 28.66
CA ASP A 83 -43.13 2.08 28.68
C ASP A 83 -42.93 2.96 29.94
N ILE A 84 -42.79 2.35 31.12
CA ILE A 84 -42.55 3.09 32.38
C ILE A 84 -41.18 3.76 32.34
N PHE A 85 -40.16 3.04 31.88
CA PHE A 85 -38.80 3.55 31.74
C PHE A 85 -38.69 4.65 30.68
N ASP A 86 -39.40 4.53 29.55
CA ASP A 86 -39.52 5.57 28.53
C ASP A 86 -40.10 6.85 29.12
N VAL A 87 -41.26 6.74 29.79
CA VAL A 87 -41.97 7.90 30.38
C VAL A 87 -41.13 8.56 31.47
N VAL A 88 -40.59 7.78 32.42
CA VAL A 88 -39.75 8.30 33.52
C VAL A 88 -38.42 8.84 32.98
N GLY A 89 -37.81 8.12 32.05
CA GLY A 89 -36.56 8.45 31.39
C GLY A 89 -36.66 9.81 30.71
N GLN A 90 -37.58 9.94 29.75
CA GLN A 90 -37.74 11.14 28.93
C GLN A 90 -38.23 12.34 29.74
N ALA A 91 -39.18 12.16 30.66
CA ALA A 91 -39.79 13.28 31.38
C ALA A 91 -38.99 13.75 32.59
N CYS A 92 -38.26 12.86 33.26
CA CYS A 92 -37.66 13.14 34.57
C CYS A 92 -36.15 12.91 34.63
N VAL A 93 -35.68 11.73 34.24
CA VAL A 93 -34.27 11.34 34.41
C VAL A 93 -33.37 12.14 33.49
N ILE A 94 -33.69 12.16 32.20
CA ILE A 94 -32.89 12.81 31.18
C ILE A 94 -32.80 14.33 31.39
N PRO A 95 -33.89 15.10 31.61
CA PRO A 95 -33.78 16.55 31.82
C PRO A 95 -32.90 16.90 33.00
N ARG A 96 -32.96 16.10 34.08
CA ARG A 96 -32.12 16.27 35.25
C ARG A 96 -30.66 15.92 34.95
N TRP A 97 -30.41 14.81 34.27
CA TRP A 97 -29.08 14.40 33.86
C TRP A 97 -28.42 15.38 32.90
N THR A 98 -29.14 15.88 31.91
CA THR A 98 -28.63 16.91 30.99
C THR A 98 -28.33 18.23 31.72
N ALA A 99 -29.03 18.52 32.82
CA ALA A 99 -28.71 19.67 33.66
C ALA A 99 -27.48 19.45 34.56
N GLU A 100 -27.29 18.23 35.07
CA GLU A 100 -26.17 17.86 35.94
C GLU A 100 -24.87 17.58 35.15
N VAL A 101 -24.99 16.86 34.04
CA VAL A 101 -23.93 16.48 33.11
C VAL A 101 -24.37 16.89 31.70
N PRO A 102 -24.19 18.17 31.33
CA PRO A 102 -24.47 18.60 29.97
C PRO A 102 -23.52 17.89 28.99
N PRO A 103 -23.87 17.74 27.70
CA PRO A 103 -23.02 17.04 26.72
C PRO A 103 -21.58 17.56 26.64
N GLU A 104 -21.35 18.84 26.96
CA GLU A 104 -20.04 19.48 27.03
C GLU A 104 -19.17 19.01 28.21
N ALA A 105 -19.78 18.41 29.23
CA ALA A 105 -19.09 17.82 30.37
C ALA A 105 -18.57 16.40 30.09
N LEU A 106 -18.98 15.78 28.97
CA LEU A 106 -18.49 14.47 28.54
C LEU A 106 -17.06 14.61 27.98
N ASP A 107 -16.11 13.93 28.62
CA ASP A 107 -14.72 13.87 28.17
C ASP A 107 -14.47 12.58 27.39
N TRP A 108 -14.83 12.60 26.11
CA TRP A 108 -14.64 11.50 25.16
C TRP A 108 -13.19 11.03 24.99
N ARG A 109 -12.21 11.77 25.55
CA ARG A 109 -10.78 11.49 25.49
C ARG A 109 -10.27 10.67 26.66
N ARG A 110 -11.06 10.51 27.71
CA ARG A 110 -10.64 9.83 28.93
C ARG A 110 -10.25 8.37 28.66
N ASN A 111 -11.02 7.69 27.82
CA ASN A 111 -10.75 6.32 27.40
C ASN A 111 -11.06 6.20 25.89
N CYS A 112 -10.14 6.70 25.06
CA CYS A 112 -10.20 6.66 23.60
C CYS A 112 -10.46 5.25 23.06
N THR A 113 -9.98 4.26 23.81
CA THR A 113 -10.19 2.84 23.62
C THR A 113 -11.68 2.49 23.70
N THR A 114 -12.37 2.77 24.81
CA THR A 114 -13.81 2.45 24.94
C THR A 114 -14.70 3.34 24.07
N THR A 115 -14.30 4.60 23.83
CA THR A 115 -15.07 5.53 22.98
C THR A 115 -14.85 5.32 21.49
N SER A 116 -13.89 4.47 21.08
CA SER A 116 -13.55 4.24 19.68
C SER A 116 -14.74 3.84 18.80
N PRO A 117 -15.65 2.92 19.19
CA PRO A 117 -16.74 2.49 18.32
C PRO A 117 -17.66 3.64 17.91
N LEU A 118 -17.99 4.53 18.86
CA LEU A 118 -18.78 5.74 18.61
C LEU A 118 -18.04 6.74 17.71
N LEU A 119 -16.74 6.92 17.94
CA LEU A 119 -15.92 7.81 17.12
C LEU A 119 -15.74 7.26 15.69
N THR A 120 -15.68 5.94 15.53
CA THR A 120 -15.61 5.28 14.22
C THR A 120 -16.90 5.47 13.42
N ILE A 121 -18.08 5.33 14.04
CA ILE A 121 -19.39 5.56 13.39
C ILE A 121 -19.44 6.95 12.74
N ARG A 122 -18.92 7.99 13.41
CA ARG A 122 -18.90 9.35 12.85
C ARG A 122 -17.89 9.50 11.71
N SER A 123 -16.74 8.86 11.83
CA SER A 123 -15.65 8.99 10.87
C SER A 123 -16.00 8.44 9.47
N GLU A 124 -17.03 7.59 9.39
CA GLU A 124 -17.57 7.01 8.16
C GLU A 124 -18.55 7.93 7.41
N SER A 125 -18.77 9.20 7.80
CA SER A 125 -19.35 10.18 6.86
C SER A 125 -19.14 11.67 7.17
N PRO A 126 -18.28 12.40 6.43
CA PRO A 126 -18.19 13.86 6.51
C PRO A 126 -19.20 14.59 5.61
N TYR A 127 -20.00 13.89 4.79
CA TYR A 127 -20.99 14.49 3.88
C TYR A 127 -22.45 14.10 4.17
N ILE A 128 -22.70 13.24 5.15
CA ILE A 128 -24.05 12.92 5.64
C ILE A 128 -24.34 13.83 6.84
N ILE A 129 -24.72 15.07 6.53
CA ILE A 129 -25.71 15.79 7.36
C ILE A 129 -27.13 15.35 6.95
N GLU A 130 -27.27 14.55 5.89
CA GLU A 130 -28.48 13.76 5.64
C GLU A 130 -28.27 12.34 6.18
N TRP A 131 -28.64 12.10 7.44
CA TRP A 131 -29.01 10.78 7.97
C TRP A 131 -30.21 10.19 7.20
N LYS A 132 -30.22 10.27 5.87
CA LYS A 132 -31.18 9.56 5.03
C LYS A 132 -30.86 8.09 5.16
N ALA A 133 -31.54 7.45 6.12
CA ALA A 133 -32.43 6.32 5.90
C ALA A 133 -32.19 5.52 4.60
N THR A 134 -30.96 5.10 4.30
CA THR A 134 -30.80 3.71 3.91
C THR A 134 -31.32 2.95 5.11
N PRO A 135 -32.29 2.03 4.95
CA PRO A 135 -32.83 1.28 6.05
C PRO A 135 -31.66 0.59 6.74
N TRP A 136 -31.20 1.20 7.84
CA TRP A 136 -30.53 0.54 8.92
C TRP A 136 -31.54 -0.51 9.34
N ASN A 137 -31.43 -1.70 8.73
CA ASN A 137 -32.34 -2.81 8.97
C ASN A 137 -32.08 -3.30 10.40
N GLY A 138 -32.66 -2.59 11.37
CA GLY A 138 -33.29 -3.01 12.62
C GLY A 138 -32.60 -3.96 13.58
N ALA A 139 -31.41 -4.51 13.31
CA ALA A 139 -30.91 -5.62 14.14
C ALA A 139 -29.38 -5.70 14.30
N SER A 140 -28.56 -5.27 13.34
CA SER A 140 -27.10 -5.52 13.42
C SER A 140 -26.28 -4.36 14.00
N ALA A 141 -26.70 -3.11 13.82
CA ALA A 141 -25.98 -1.95 14.37
C ALA A 141 -26.46 -1.57 15.79
N TRP A 142 -27.71 -1.93 16.14
CA TRP A 142 -28.22 -1.92 17.52
C TRP A 142 -27.66 -3.08 18.36
N GLY A 143 -26.97 -4.04 17.73
CA GLY A 143 -26.39 -5.21 18.40
C GLY A 143 -25.23 -4.89 19.35
N ASN A 144 -24.85 -3.61 19.50
CA ASN A 144 -23.86 -3.19 20.49
C ASN A 144 -24.28 -1.89 21.20
N GLN A 145 -25.55 -1.79 21.61
CA GLN A 145 -26.00 -0.76 22.56
C GLN A 145 -25.10 -0.72 23.80
N GLU A 146 -24.59 -1.88 24.22
CA GLU A 146 -23.57 -2.00 25.26
C GLU A 146 -22.33 -1.15 24.94
N GLY A 147 -21.79 -1.19 23.72
CA GLY A 147 -20.64 -0.38 23.32
C GLY A 147 -20.90 1.14 23.34
N VAL A 148 -22.12 1.59 23.02
CA VAL A 148 -22.50 3.01 23.14
C VAL A 148 -22.60 3.42 24.61
N ALA A 149 -23.25 2.57 25.41
CA ALA A 149 -23.42 2.78 26.83
C ALA A 149 -22.07 2.79 27.59
N GLU A 150 -21.17 1.86 27.29
CA GLU A 150 -19.80 1.81 27.85
C GLU A 150 -18.99 3.06 27.49
N ALA A 151 -19.09 3.53 26.25
CA ALA A 151 -18.39 4.73 25.83
C ALA A 151 -18.93 6.00 26.52
N ILE A 152 -20.24 6.10 26.69
CA ILE A 152 -20.86 7.18 27.46
C ILE A 152 -20.44 7.09 28.93
N ALA A 153 -20.49 5.88 29.51
CA ALA A 153 -20.04 5.62 30.87
C ALA A 153 -18.62 6.13 31.09
N GLU A 154 -17.71 5.85 30.16
CA GLU A 154 -16.32 6.28 30.26
C GLU A 154 -16.11 7.77 30.02
N ALA A 155 -16.92 8.38 29.15
CA ALA A 155 -16.88 9.82 28.90
C ALA A 155 -17.45 10.64 30.08
N MET A 156 -18.28 10.05 30.94
CA MET A 156 -18.90 10.73 32.07
C MET A 156 -17.89 11.19 33.13
N PRO A 157 -18.15 12.27 33.89
CA PRO A 157 -17.36 12.63 35.07
C PRO A 157 -17.29 11.47 36.07
N VAL A 158 -16.19 11.37 36.82
CA VAL A 158 -15.89 10.22 37.72
C VAL A 158 -17.05 9.90 38.67
N ASP A 159 -17.74 10.94 39.18
CA ASP A 159 -18.89 10.79 40.09
C ASP A 159 -20.11 10.10 39.44
N TYR A 160 -20.13 10.02 38.11
CA TYR A 160 -21.21 9.48 37.30
C TYR A 160 -20.83 8.18 36.59
N GLN A 161 -19.61 7.64 36.73
CA GLN A 161 -19.14 6.42 36.03
C GLN A 161 -19.65 5.10 36.63
N ASN A 162 -20.09 5.10 37.89
CA ASN A 162 -20.56 3.89 38.59
C ASN A 162 -22.09 3.71 38.50
N ARG A 163 -22.72 4.13 37.39
CA ARG A 163 -24.17 3.99 37.19
C ARG A 163 -24.49 2.74 36.36
N SER A 164 -25.76 2.34 36.33
CA SER A 164 -26.19 1.15 35.57
C SER A 164 -25.95 1.34 34.06
N LEU A 165 -25.57 0.26 33.38
CA LEU A 165 -25.35 0.28 31.93
C LEU A 165 -26.60 0.75 31.17
N THR A 166 -27.78 0.28 31.63
CA THR A 166 -29.09 0.67 31.15
C THR A 166 -29.23 2.19 31.06
N LEU A 167 -28.81 2.92 32.10
CA LEU A 167 -28.92 4.37 32.13
C LEU A 167 -28.06 5.07 31.07
N TYR A 168 -26.86 4.55 30.78
CA TYR A 168 -26.06 5.07 29.69
C TYR A 168 -26.64 4.73 28.32
N THR A 169 -27.24 3.55 28.17
CA THR A 169 -27.98 3.18 26.95
C THR A 169 -29.11 4.19 26.71
N TRP A 170 -29.88 4.52 27.74
CA TRP A 170 -30.97 5.50 27.68
C TRP A 170 -30.49 6.89 27.35
N TYR A 171 -29.45 7.37 28.03
CA TYR A 171 -28.87 8.66 27.74
C TYR A 171 -28.30 8.72 26.32
N GLY A 172 -27.72 7.62 25.83
CA GLY A 172 -27.28 7.47 24.45
C GLY A 172 -28.44 7.50 23.45
N ASN A 173 -29.51 6.75 23.70
CA ASN A 173 -30.72 6.75 22.87
C ASN A 173 -31.35 8.14 22.84
N TRP A 174 -31.41 8.86 23.97
CA TRP A 174 -31.92 10.22 23.99
C TRP A 174 -31.03 11.19 23.20
N LEU A 175 -29.70 11.05 23.29
CA LEU A 175 -28.78 11.84 22.47
C LEU A 175 -29.05 11.59 20.97
N ILE A 176 -29.34 10.34 20.58
CA ILE A 176 -29.67 9.95 19.20
C ILE A 176 -31.08 10.42 18.80
N GLU A 177 -32.09 10.25 19.64
CA GLU A 177 -33.47 10.70 19.38
C GLU A 177 -33.52 12.22 19.27
N LYS A 178 -32.81 12.94 20.14
CA LYS A 178 -32.65 14.39 19.99
C LYS A 178 -31.91 14.77 18.72
N TRP A 179 -31.02 13.92 18.22
CA TRP A 179 -30.43 14.15 16.90
C TRP A 179 -31.46 14.03 15.78
N GLU A 180 -32.38 13.06 15.86
CA GLU A 180 -33.42 12.86 14.85
C GLU A 180 -34.52 13.94 14.93
N ASP A 181 -34.96 14.33 16.13
CA ASP A 181 -35.93 15.41 16.33
C ASP A 181 -35.44 16.76 15.80
N LEU A 182 -34.13 17.02 15.92
CA LEU A 182 -33.50 18.24 15.39
C LEU A 182 -33.54 18.32 13.86
N ASP A 183 -33.81 17.23 13.14
CA ASP A 183 -34.08 17.30 11.70
C ASP A 183 -35.39 18.01 11.36
N ASN A 184 -36.33 18.08 12.31
CA ASN A 184 -37.66 18.68 12.13
C ASN A 184 -37.80 20.11 12.72
N GLU A 185 -36.82 20.60 13.49
CA GLU A 185 -36.83 21.94 14.09
C GLU A 185 -36.23 23.06 13.21
N ASN A 186 -36.43 24.32 13.60
CA ASN A 186 -35.94 25.51 12.90
C ASN A 186 -34.39 25.47 12.72
N GLU A 187 -33.92 25.79 11.51
CA GLU A 187 -32.54 25.57 11.02
C GLU A 187 -31.44 26.17 11.93
N ILE A 188 -31.76 27.16 12.74
CA ILE A 188 -30.83 27.86 13.63
C ILE A 188 -30.53 27.06 14.91
N SER A 189 -31.54 26.44 15.54
CA SER A 189 -31.36 25.61 16.73
C SER A 189 -30.59 24.34 16.39
N LYS A 190 -30.94 23.75 15.23
CA LYS A 190 -30.25 22.63 14.58
C LYS A 190 -28.74 22.89 14.46
N LYS A 191 -28.35 24.03 13.88
CA LYS A 191 -26.92 24.37 13.69
C LYS A 191 -26.13 24.52 14.99
N ARG A 192 -26.74 24.98 16.09
CA ARG A 192 -26.02 25.17 17.36
C ARG A 192 -25.78 23.87 18.10
N ALA A 193 -26.81 23.02 18.23
CA ALA A 193 -26.69 21.73 18.92
C ALA A 193 -25.68 20.81 18.21
N TYR A 194 -25.74 20.73 16.87
CA TYR A 194 -24.74 19.99 16.12
C TYR A 194 -23.36 20.60 16.26
N ALA A 195 -23.19 21.92 16.14
CA ALA A 195 -21.86 22.52 16.21
C ALA A 195 -21.09 22.17 17.49
N VAL A 196 -21.78 22.10 18.64
CA VAL A 196 -21.12 21.76 19.91
C VAL A 196 -20.68 20.30 19.92
N LEU A 197 -21.58 19.36 19.69
CA LEU A 197 -21.25 17.94 19.75
C LEU A 197 -20.32 17.51 18.60
N ASP A 198 -20.49 18.09 17.43
CA ASP A 198 -19.62 17.94 16.26
C ASP A 198 -18.20 18.43 16.59
N SER A 199 -18.06 19.56 17.30
CA SER A 199 -16.76 20.05 17.75
C SER A 199 -16.12 19.14 18.81
N LEU A 200 -16.89 18.66 19.78
CA LEU A 200 -16.41 17.78 20.86
C LEU A 200 -15.95 16.45 20.32
N MET A 201 -16.78 15.78 19.52
CA MET A 201 -16.41 14.53 18.90
C MET A 201 -15.28 14.72 17.88
N ALA A 202 -15.09 15.90 17.28
CA ALA A 202 -14.05 16.12 16.28
C ALA A 202 -12.70 16.30 16.97
N GLN A 203 -12.72 17.02 18.09
CA GLN A 203 -11.58 17.12 18.98
C GLN A 203 -11.22 15.75 19.56
N ALA A 204 -12.20 15.00 20.06
CA ALA A 204 -11.98 13.66 20.59
C ALA A 204 -11.46 12.70 19.51
N SER A 205 -12.04 12.71 18.31
CA SER A 205 -11.55 11.93 17.17
C SER A 205 -10.11 12.29 16.82
N THR A 206 -9.71 13.56 16.92
CA THR A 206 -8.34 14.00 16.65
C THR A 206 -7.38 13.55 17.75
N ASP A 207 -7.76 13.73 19.01
CA ASP A 207 -6.94 13.39 20.19
C ASP A 207 -6.80 11.87 20.35
N CYS A 208 -7.85 11.11 20.04
CA CYS A 208 -7.94 9.65 20.14
C CYS A 208 -7.57 8.90 18.87
N LEU A 209 -7.28 9.59 17.76
CA LEU A 209 -7.12 8.96 16.44
C LEU A 209 -6.14 7.80 16.50
N LEU A 210 -5.00 7.98 17.18
CA LEU A 210 -3.95 6.97 17.26
C LEU A 210 -4.46 5.66 17.89
N GLU A 211 -5.14 5.74 19.04
CA GLU A 211 -5.65 4.56 19.74
C GLU A 211 -6.76 3.85 18.96
N ILE A 212 -7.65 4.63 18.33
CA ILE A 212 -8.70 4.09 17.45
C ILE A 212 -8.06 3.30 16.32
N CYS A 213 -7.01 3.85 15.70
CA CYS A 213 -6.32 3.19 14.59
C CYS A 213 -5.51 1.97 15.02
N GLN A 214 -4.94 1.97 16.22
CA GLN A 214 -4.26 0.79 16.79
C GLN A 214 -5.26 -0.36 17.01
N ARG A 215 -6.47 -0.04 17.51
CA ARG A 215 -7.55 -1.02 17.72
C ARG A 215 -8.16 -1.58 16.44
N ALA A 216 -8.07 -0.85 15.33
CA ALA A 216 -8.48 -1.36 14.03
C ALA A 216 -7.71 -2.64 13.62
N GLY A 217 -6.68 -3.04 14.40
CA GLY A 217 -6.00 -4.33 14.23
C GLY A 217 -4.96 -4.29 13.12
N PHE A 218 -4.45 -3.10 12.84
CA PHE A 218 -3.49 -2.89 11.77
C PHE A 218 -2.14 -3.53 12.12
N THR A 219 -1.77 -4.59 11.39
CA THR A 219 -0.50 -5.30 11.57
C THR A 219 0.53 -5.02 10.48
N GLY A 220 0.09 -4.49 9.33
CA GLY A 220 0.87 -4.41 8.09
C GLY A 220 0.87 -5.72 7.30
N ASN A 221 1.47 -5.70 6.10
CA ASN A 221 1.73 -6.87 5.28
C ASN A 221 3.25 -7.03 4.94
N PRO A 222 4.01 -7.78 5.77
CA PRO A 222 5.47 -7.86 5.67
C PRO A 222 6.01 -8.43 4.36
N ASP A 223 5.15 -9.01 3.52
CA ASP A 223 5.51 -9.54 2.22
C ASP A 223 5.58 -8.47 1.13
N VAL A 224 4.92 -7.32 1.29
CA VAL A 224 4.90 -6.24 0.27
C VAL A 224 5.47 -4.89 0.75
N ASN A 225 5.27 -4.52 2.02
CA ASN A 225 5.80 -3.28 2.62
C ASN A 225 6.86 -3.55 3.71
N GLY A 226 7.27 -4.82 3.86
CA GLY A 226 8.29 -5.24 4.80
C GLY A 226 9.64 -4.58 4.57
N ILE A 227 10.42 -4.48 5.66
CA ILE A 227 11.70 -3.78 5.63
C ILE A 227 12.66 -4.35 4.56
N GLY A 228 12.73 -5.67 4.36
CA GLY A 228 13.59 -6.21 3.31
C GLY A 228 13.07 -5.97 1.89
N VAL A 229 11.75 -5.85 1.70
CA VAL A 229 11.16 -5.47 0.40
C VAL A 229 11.45 -4.01 0.09
N LEU A 230 11.32 -3.12 1.09
CA LEU A 230 11.74 -1.72 0.98
C LEU A 230 13.22 -1.57 0.61
N VAL A 231 14.11 -2.31 1.28
CA VAL A 231 15.54 -2.32 0.93
C VAL A 231 15.74 -2.83 -0.50
N SER A 232 14.96 -3.82 -0.94
CA SER A 232 15.04 -4.35 -2.31
C SER A 232 14.64 -3.31 -3.35
N TYR A 233 13.59 -2.50 -3.11
CA TYR A 233 13.25 -1.37 -3.99
C TYR A 233 14.36 -0.32 -4.04
N VAL A 234 14.97 0.03 -2.90
CA VAL A 234 16.08 0.99 -2.86
C VAL A 234 17.28 0.46 -3.66
N VAL A 235 17.61 -0.82 -3.52
CA VAL A 235 18.70 -1.47 -4.28
C VAL A 235 18.39 -1.44 -5.78
N GLU A 236 17.17 -1.80 -6.18
CA GLU A 236 16.71 -1.79 -7.57
C GLU A 236 16.86 -0.40 -8.21
N ILE A 237 16.27 0.62 -7.60
CA ILE A 237 16.28 1.99 -8.12
C ILE A 237 17.71 2.55 -8.11
N SER A 238 18.54 2.18 -7.14
CA SER A 238 19.95 2.58 -7.09
C SER A 238 20.76 1.97 -8.24
N ILE A 239 20.62 0.67 -8.49
CA ILE A 239 21.27 0.01 -9.63
C ILE A 239 20.80 0.63 -10.95
N MET A 240 19.49 0.85 -11.10
CA MET A 240 18.91 1.54 -12.26
C MET A 240 19.56 2.92 -12.48
N THR A 241 19.69 3.71 -11.41
CA THR A 241 20.32 5.04 -11.42
C THR A 241 21.77 4.97 -11.90
N LEU A 242 22.55 4.03 -11.36
CA LEU A 242 23.95 3.83 -11.75
C LEU A 242 24.08 3.40 -13.23
N LEU A 243 23.22 2.50 -13.71
CA LEU A 243 23.22 2.03 -15.09
C LEU A 243 22.85 3.15 -16.07
N ILE A 244 21.85 3.97 -15.73
CA ILE A 244 21.43 5.12 -16.54
C ILE A 244 22.53 6.19 -16.55
N PHE A 245 23.12 6.51 -15.40
CA PHE A 245 24.23 7.44 -15.31
C PHE A 245 25.43 6.97 -16.15
N TYR A 246 25.80 5.69 -16.04
CA TYR A 246 26.85 5.10 -16.86
C TYR A 246 26.54 5.20 -18.36
N HIS A 247 25.30 4.92 -18.76
CA HIS A 247 24.88 5.03 -20.16
C HIS A 247 25.08 6.45 -20.71
N TYR A 248 24.65 7.47 -19.97
CA TYR A 248 24.84 8.86 -20.40
C TYR A 248 26.27 9.32 -20.33
N PHE A 249 27.02 8.92 -19.32
CA PHE A 249 28.44 9.22 -19.25
C PHE A 249 29.19 8.63 -20.46
N ARG A 250 28.84 7.40 -20.87
CA ARG A 250 29.38 6.77 -22.09
C ARG A 250 28.95 7.49 -23.38
N GLN A 251 27.74 7.98 -23.45
CA GLN A 251 27.27 8.75 -24.59
C GLN A 251 27.96 10.12 -24.69
N TYR A 252 28.07 10.82 -23.55
CA TYR A 252 28.70 12.12 -23.44
C TYR A 252 30.19 12.07 -23.77
N SER A 253 30.92 11.11 -23.22
CA SER A 253 32.35 10.91 -23.52
C SER A 253 32.61 10.60 -25.01
N ARG A 254 31.75 9.80 -25.66
CA ARG A 254 31.81 9.56 -27.11
C ARG A 254 31.56 10.84 -27.91
N TYR A 255 30.62 11.67 -27.45
CA TYR A 255 30.36 12.97 -28.05
C TYR A 255 31.57 13.89 -27.89
N ALA A 256 32.11 14.03 -26.67
CA ALA A 256 33.28 14.84 -26.38
C ALA A 256 34.55 14.39 -27.13
N ALA A 257 34.74 13.08 -27.31
CA ALA A 257 35.83 12.51 -28.09
C ALA A 257 35.78 12.94 -29.56
N ARG A 258 34.58 13.10 -30.14
CA ARG A 258 34.41 13.62 -31.52
C ARG A 258 34.83 15.08 -31.64
N PHE A 259 34.62 15.87 -30.58
CA PHE A 259 35.04 17.28 -30.53
C PHE A 259 36.52 17.46 -30.13
N ARG A 260 37.32 16.39 -30.10
CA ARG A 260 38.74 16.41 -29.71
C ARG A 260 38.99 17.04 -28.34
N LEU A 261 37.99 17.07 -27.45
CA LEU A 261 38.21 17.46 -26.06
C LEU A 261 39.21 16.48 -25.42
N ARG A 262 40.07 16.98 -24.53
CA ARG A 262 41.26 16.30 -23.96
C ARG A 262 40.91 15.15 -22.98
N ILE A 263 39.82 14.42 -23.21
CA ILE A 263 39.24 13.38 -22.32
C ILE A 263 39.81 11.98 -22.63
N ARG A 264 40.99 11.87 -23.27
CA ARG A 264 41.58 10.58 -23.69
C ARG A 264 41.81 9.60 -22.53
N LYS A 265 42.21 10.08 -21.34
CA LYS A 265 42.50 9.21 -20.20
C LYS A 265 41.23 8.55 -19.62
N SER A 266 40.11 9.27 -19.58
CA SER A 266 38.83 8.74 -19.08
C SER A 266 38.25 7.65 -19.98
N MET A 267 38.48 7.72 -21.30
CA MET A 267 38.03 6.66 -22.21
C MET A 267 38.70 5.30 -21.97
N ALA A 268 39.96 5.28 -21.53
CA ALA A 268 40.65 4.02 -21.22
C ALA A 268 40.01 3.32 -20.01
N VAL A 269 39.68 4.07 -18.96
CA VAL A 269 38.98 3.55 -17.77
C VAL A 269 37.59 3.03 -18.14
N MET A 270 36.85 3.78 -18.94
CA MET A 270 35.52 3.32 -19.37
C MET A 270 35.57 2.04 -20.19
N TRP A 271 36.55 1.89 -21.07
CA TRP A 271 36.74 0.65 -21.80
C TRP A 271 36.99 -0.53 -20.84
N TYR A 272 37.62 -0.28 -19.69
CA TYR A 272 37.85 -1.29 -18.66
C TYR A 272 36.59 -1.74 -17.92
N VAL A 273 35.61 -0.85 -17.80
CA VAL A 273 34.37 -1.08 -17.05
C VAL A 273 33.22 -1.50 -17.98
N GLU A 274 33.38 -1.36 -19.30
CA GLU A 274 32.32 -1.62 -20.27
C GLU A 274 31.88 -3.08 -20.32
N GLY A 275 32.82 -4.03 -20.32
CA GLY A 275 32.52 -5.47 -20.26
C GLY A 275 31.72 -5.84 -19.01
N PRO A 276 32.22 -5.52 -17.80
CA PRO A 276 31.51 -5.74 -16.55
C PRO A 276 30.13 -5.10 -16.48
N VAL A 277 29.99 -3.82 -16.85
CA VAL A 277 28.69 -3.14 -16.80
C VAL A 277 27.72 -3.74 -17.80
N ARG A 278 28.18 -4.19 -18.97
CA ARG A 278 27.30 -4.87 -19.95
C ARG A 278 26.75 -6.18 -19.41
N ALA A 279 27.58 -6.97 -18.71
CA ALA A 279 27.14 -8.20 -18.06
C ALA A 279 26.18 -7.92 -16.89
N ALA A 280 26.54 -6.97 -16.03
CA ALA A 280 25.68 -6.54 -14.92
C ALA A 280 24.32 -6.01 -15.41
N LYS A 281 24.31 -5.23 -16.49
CA LYS A 281 23.08 -4.71 -17.12
C LYS A 281 22.17 -5.85 -17.62
N LYS A 282 22.75 -6.90 -18.22
CA LYS A 282 21.98 -8.08 -18.65
C LYS A 282 21.36 -8.80 -17.45
N ALA A 283 22.16 -9.09 -16.43
CA ALA A 283 21.69 -9.72 -15.19
C ALA A 283 20.62 -8.87 -14.50
N TYR A 284 20.80 -7.55 -14.46
CA TYR A 284 19.84 -6.61 -13.89
C TYR A 284 18.49 -6.68 -14.59
N PHE A 285 18.43 -6.77 -15.93
CA PHE A 285 17.15 -6.89 -16.62
C PHE A 285 16.43 -8.20 -16.34
N ASP A 286 17.17 -9.30 -16.31
CA ASP A 286 16.57 -10.60 -16.02
C ASP A 286 16.03 -10.59 -14.56
N SER A 287 16.79 -10.02 -13.60
CA SER A 287 16.35 -9.82 -12.21
C SER A 287 15.16 -8.86 -12.07
N ALA A 288 15.19 -7.70 -12.73
CA ALA A 288 14.14 -6.68 -12.62
C ALA A 288 12.81 -7.13 -13.23
N VAL A 289 12.84 -7.90 -14.33
CA VAL A 289 11.63 -8.50 -14.91
C VAL A 289 11.02 -9.52 -13.96
N PHE A 290 11.86 -10.41 -13.39
CA PHE A 290 11.40 -11.40 -12.42
C PHE A 290 10.82 -10.72 -11.17
N TRP A 291 11.54 -9.77 -10.60
CA TRP A 291 11.12 -8.99 -9.44
C TRP A 291 9.79 -8.27 -9.68
N ALA A 292 9.70 -7.49 -10.75
CA ALA A 292 8.50 -6.74 -11.07
C ALA A 292 7.28 -7.65 -11.28
N TYR A 293 7.46 -8.83 -11.87
CA TYR A 293 6.38 -9.80 -12.04
C TYR A 293 5.90 -10.37 -10.69
N SER A 294 6.82 -10.80 -9.83
CA SER A 294 6.50 -11.30 -8.49
C SER A 294 5.76 -10.24 -7.66
N VAL A 295 6.25 -9.01 -7.69
CA VAL A 295 5.66 -7.87 -6.98
C VAL A 295 4.27 -7.53 -7.52
N MET A 296 4.07 -7.56 -8.84
CA MET A 296 2.74 -7.34 -9.42
C MET A 296 1.73 -8.41 -9.03
N ILE A 297 2.13 -9.69 -8.97
CA ILE A 297 1.26 -10.76 -8.49
C ILE A 297 0.89 -10.52 -7.03
N ALA A 298 1.88 -10.25 -6.17
CA ALA A 298 1.64 -9.99 -4.76
C ALA A 298 0.69 -8.80 -4.55
N ALA A 299 0.92 -7.69 -5.25
CA ALA A 299 0.04 -6.52 -5.20
C ALA A 299 -1.37 -6.80 -5.73
N PHE A 300 -1.51 -7.63 -6.77
CA PHE A 300 -2.82 -8.00 -7.29
C PHE A 300 -3.60 -8.87 -6.31
N VAL A 301 -2.94 -9.86 -5.68
CA VAL A 301 -3.53 -10.68 -4.62
C VAL A 301 -3.93 -9.81 -3.43
N LEU A 302 -3.08 -8.86 -3.04
CA LEU A 302 -3.37 -7.93 -1.96
C LEU A 302 -4.57 -7.04 -2.29
N LEU A 303 -4.67 -6.53 -3.53
CA LEU A 303 -5.78 -5.69 -3.97
C LEU A 303 -7.11 -6.44 -3.97
N ILE A 304 -7.12 -7.74 -4.33
CA ILE A 304 -8.34 -8.57 -4.31
C ILE A 304 -8.80 -8.86 -2.88
N ASN A 305 -7.86 -9.08 -1.96
CA ASN A 305 -8.14 -9.45 -0.57
C ASN A 305 -8.04 -8.26 0.39
N ALA A 306 -8.07 -7.03 -0.12
CA ALA A 306 -7.90 -5.83 0.69
C ALA A 306 -9.10 -5.66 1.62
N GLU A 307 -8.92 -5.95 2.91
CA GLU A 307 -9.88 -5.60 3.96
C GLU A 307 -9.68 -4.16 4.45
N TYR A 308 -8.51 -3.61 4.17
CA TYR A 308 -8.08 -2.30 4.61
C TYR A 308 -7.70 -1.40 3.44
N PHE A 309 -7.91 -0.10 3.62
CA PHE A 309 -7.63 0.93 2.64
C PHE A 309 -6.12 1.09 2.41
N TYR A 310 -5.31 0.96 3.46
CA TYR A 310 -3.85 1.01 3.29
C TYR A 310 -3.36 -0.13 2.37
N ASP A 311 -3.97 -1.32 2.37
CA ASP A 311 -3.56 -2.43 1.50
C ASP A 311 -3.73 -2.04 0.03
N VAL A 312 -4.83 -1.35 -0.30
CA VAL A 312 -5.07 -0.79 -1.63
C VAL A 312 -3.99 0.22 -1.99
N VAL A 313 -3.66 1.15 -1.08
CA VAL A 313 -2.64 2.19 -1.31
C VAL A 313 -1.26 1.55 -1.49
N THR A 314 -0.87 0.63 -0.62
CA THR A 314 0.42 -0.04 -0.63
C THR A 314 0.57 -0.96 -1.84
N ALA A 315 -0.45 -1.74 -2.21
CA ALA A 315 -0.45 -2.52 -3.45
C ALA A 315 -0.25 -1.62 -4.68
N SER A 316 -0.92 -0.48 -4.71
CA SER A 316 -0.82 0.50 -5.81
C SER A 316 0.59 1.08 -5.91
N LEU A 317 1.13 1.61 -4.81
CA LEU A 317 2.49 2.18 -4.76
C LEU A 317 3.57 1.15 -5.12
N THR A 318 3.37 -0.09 -4.69
CA THR A 318 4.24 -1.22 -4.99
C THR A 318 4.30 -1.52 -6.49
N VAL A 319 3.15 -1.55 -7.17
CA VAL A 319 3.07 -1.72 -8.64
C VAL A 319 3.71 -0.53 -9.36
N PHE A 320 3.54 0.68 -8.84
CA PHE A 320 4.17 1.88 -9.39
C PHE A 320 5.69 1.79 -9.36
N ILE A 321 6.26 1.38 -8.22
CA ILE A 321 7.72 1.21 -8.08
C ILE A 321 8.21 0.12 -9.04
N ALA A 322 7.58 -1.05 -9.06
CA ALA A 322 7.94 -2.17 -9.94
C ALA A 322 7.87 -1.82 -11.43
N GLY A 323 7.03 -0.86 -11.83
CA GLY A 323 6.94 -0.40 -13.22
C GLY A 323 8.13 0.43 -13.70
N ALA A 324 8.83 1.17 -12.83
CA ALA A 324 9.90 2.08 -13.25
C ALA A 324 11.13 1.35 -13.87
N PRO A 325 11.63 0.27 -13.25
CA PRO A 325 12.67 -0.60 -13.79
C PRO A 325 12.32 -1.18 -15.16
N LEU A 326 11.05 -1.57 -15.36
CA LEU A 326 10.59 -2.06 -16.64
C LEU A 326 10.68 -0.96 -17.71
N VAL A 327 10.26 0.28 -17.42
CA VAL A 327 10.34 1.41 -18.37
C VAL A 327 11.80 1.65 -18.79
N SER A 328 12.72 1.61 -17.82
CA SER A 328 14.15 1.72 -18.09
C SER A 328 14.63 0.58 -19.00
N THR A 329 14.16 -0.65 -18.76
CA THR A 329 14.52 -1.85 -19.53
C THR A 329 14.07 -1.72 -20.98
N LEU A 330 12.85 -1.25 -21.24
CA LEU A 330 12.36 -0.97 -22.60
C LEU A 330 13.27 0.05 -23.31
N ALA A 331 13.61 1.16 -22.65
CA ALA A 331 14.47 2.19 -23.23
C ALA A 331 15.89 1.67 -23.53
N PHE A 332 16.40 0.74 -22.71
CA PHE A 332 17.68 0.09 -22.93
C PHE A 332 17.67 -0.96 -24.04
N LEU A 333 16.60 -1.76 -24.15
CA LEU A 333 16.44 -2.75 -25.22
C LEU A 333 16.39 -2.07 -26.59
N GLN A 334 15.69 -0.93 -26.68
CA GLN A 334 15.62 -0.11 -27.90
C GLN A 334 17.01 0.39 -28.37
N THR A 335 17.94 0.66 -27.46
CA THR A 335 19.26 1.17 -27.82
C THR A 335 20.28 0.11 -28.15
N ASP A 336 20.42 -0.86 -27.25
CA ASP A 336 21.48 -1.85 -27.37
C ASP A 336 21.07 -3.01 -28.27
N GLY A 337 19.76 -3.21 -28.52
CA GLY A 337 19.23 -4.28 -29.37
C GLY A 337 19.93 -4.37 -30.72
N ARG A 338 20.18 -3.24 -31.40
CA ARG A 338 20.88 -3.24 -32.71
C ARG A 338 22.38 -3.56 -32.62
N THR A 339 23.03 -3.27 -31.49
CA THR A 339 24.46 -3.58 -31.30
C THR A 339 24.70 -5.00 -30.79
N ILE A 340 23.85 -5.48 -29.87
CA ILE A 340 23.95 -6.84 -29.31
C ILE A 340 23.71 -7.89 -30.40
N TRP A 341 22.72 -7.65 -31.26
CA TRP A 341 22.39 -8.55 -32.37
C TRP A 341 23.52 -8.74 -33.38
N ARG A 342 24.43 -7.76 -33.48
CA ARG A 342 25.50 -7.80 -34.48
C ARG A 342 26.66 -8.71 -34.05
N ASP A 343 26.89 -8.87 -32.76
CA ASP A 343 28.05 -9.60 -32.22
C ASP A 343 27.73 -11.05 -31.85
N ASP A 344 26.49 -11.36 -31.44
CA ASP A 344 26.06 -12.71 -31.10
C ASP A 344 25.20 -13.24 -32.25
N ASN A 345 25.68 -14.23 -33.02
CA ASN A 345 24.94 -14.96 -34.08
C ASN A 345 23.68 -15.70 -33.56
N ARG A 346 23.17 -15.32 -32.38
CA ARG A 346 21.97 -15.87 -31.75
C ARG A 346 20.71 -15.38 -32.47
N ARG A 347 19.68 -16.23 -32.41
CA ARG A 347 18.49 -16.14 -33.24
C ARG A 347 17.68 -14.86 -32.93
N PRO A 348 17.05 -14.23 -33.95
CA PRO A 348 16.10 -13.12 -33.81
C PRO A 348 15.06 -13.26 -32.71
N HIS A 349 14.66 -14.50 -32.47
CA HIS A 349 13.48 -14.85 -31.71
C HIS A 349 13.56 -14.45 -30.23
N ASP A 350 14.76 -14.42 -29.64
CA ASP A 350 14.96 -14.12 -28.22
C ASP A 350 14.79 -12.63 -27.89
N TYR A 351 15.06 -11.74 -28.84
CA TYR A 351 14.89 -10.30 -28.63
C TYR A 351 13.42 -9.92 -28.67
N THR A 352 12.70 -10.44 -29.67
CA THR A 352 11.28 -10.14 -29.89
C THR A 352 10.45 -10.64 -28.70
N SER A 353 10.72 -11.84 -28.18
CA SER A 353 10.03 -12.39 -27.01
C SER A 353 10.24 -11.55 -25.75
N ARG A 354 11.48 -11.11 -25.49
CA ARG A 354 11.80 -10.23 -24.35
C ARG A 354 11.07 -8.89 -24.45
N LEU A 355 11.05 -8.29 -25.64
CA LEU A 355 10.32 -7.03 -25.88
C LEU A 355 8.83 -7.20 -25.59
N TRP A 356 8.19 -8.23 -26.16
CA TRP A 356 6.78 -8.52 -25.90
C TRP A 356 6.49 -8.76 -24.43
N LEU A 357 7.31 -9.55 -23.73
CA LEU A 357 7.16 -9.79 -22.29
C LEU A 357 7.21 -8.47 -21.52
N THR A 358 8.22 -7.63 -21.76
CA THR A 358 8.34 -6.34 -21.07
C THR A 358 7.17 -5.40 -21.37
N MET A 359 6.59 -5.47 -22.57
CA MET A 359 5.41 -4.68 -22.94
C MET A 359 4.14 -5.18 -22.24
N VAL A 360 3.93 -6.49 -22.20
CA VAL A 360 2.79 -7.10 -21.48
C VAL A 360 2.86 -6.72 -20.00
N LEU A 361 4.05 -6.79 -19.39
CA LEU A 361 4.26 -6.38 -18.01
C LEU A 361 4.01 -4.88 -17.78
N HIS A 362 4.33 -4.02 -18.75
CA HIS A 362 3.93 -2.61 -18.62
C HIS A 362 2.43 -2.45 -18.71
N LEU A 363 1.79 -3.11 -19.67
CA LEU A 363 0.35 -3.00 -19.82
C LEU A 363 -0.36 -3.47 -18.55
N SER A 364 0.12 -4.52 -17.89
CA SER A 364 -0.41 -4.93 -16.58
C SER A 364 -0.18 -3.87 -15.50
N THR A 365 0.99 -3.21 -15.44
CA THR A 365 1.18 -2.08 -14.50
C THR A 365 0.18 -0.95 -14.75
N VAL A 366 -0.11 -0.63 -16.01
CA VAL A 366 -1.06 0.41 -16.38
C VAL A 366 -2.48 0.04 -15.97
N VAL A 367 -2.89 -1.21 -16.22
CA VAL A 367 -4.23 -1.69 -15.83
C VAL A 367 -4.40 -1.67 -14.31
N ILE A 368 -3.43 -2.21 -13.56
CA ILE A 368 -3.49 -2.22 -12.08
C ILE A 368 -3.48 -0.79 -11.54
N THR A 369 -2.65 0.08 -12.11
CA THR A 369 -2.63 1.53 -11.81
C THR A 369 -3.99 2.19 -12.07
N ALA A 370 -4.65 1.86 -13.18
CA ALA A 370 -5.93 2.43 -13.52
C ALA A 370 -7.04 1.96 -12.56
N ILE A 371 -7.01 0.69 -12.13
CA ILE A 371 -7.92 0.15 -11.12
C ILE A 371 -7.68 0.85 -9.77
N ALA A 372 -6.42 0.96 -9.36
CA ALA A 372 -6.01 1.69 -8.16
C ALA A 372 -6.50 3.15 -8.19
N LEU A 373 -6.31 3.82 -9.33
CA LEU A 373 -6.75 5.19 -9.53
C LEU A 373 -8.29 5.30 -9.52
N TYR A 374 -8.99 4.36 -10.15
CA TYR A 374 -10.45 4.34 -10.14
C TYR A 374 -10.99 4.21 -8.71
N ASN A 375 -10.46 3.25 -7.95
CA ASN A 375 -10.79 3.07 -6.53
C ASN A 375 -10.48 4.36 -5.74
N TRP A 376 -9.33 4.99 -6.01
CA TRP A 376 -8.96 6.24 -5.38
C TRP A 376 -9.83 7.44 -5.78
N LEU A 377 -10.30 7.54 -7.03
CA LEU A 377 -11.15 8.67 -7.44
C LEU A 377 -12.55 8.53 -6.85
N ASN A 378 -13.01 7.30 -6.65
CA ASN A 378 -14.27 7.00 -5.99
C ASN A 378 -14.12 6.84 -4.47
N ILE A 379 -13.11 7.49 -3.86
CA ILE A 379 -12.83 7.39 -2.42
C ILE A 379 -14.05 7.74 -1.58
N SER A 380 -14.86 8.70 -2.03
CA SER A 380 -16.11 9.09 -1.36
C SER A 380 -17.08 7.92 -1.21
N ASP A 381 -17.09 7.02 -2.20
CA ASP A 381 -18.02 5.89 -2.26
C ASP A 381 -17.45 4.67 -1.54
N LEU A 382 -16.14 4.68 -1.21
CA LEU A 382 -15.47 3.63 -0.44
C LEU A 382 -15.63 3.80 1.07
N GLN A 383 -16.31 4.86 1.50
CA GLN A 383 -16.56 5.11 2.91
C GLN A 383 -17.47 4.02 3.48
N GLY A 384 -17.01 3.33 4.53
CA GLY A 384 -17.67 2.14 5.10
C GLY A 384 -17.29 0.80 4.42
N THR A 385 -16.53 0.82 3.32
CA THR A 385 -16.02 -0.43 2.71
C THR A 385 -14.79 -0.96 3.44
N TYR A 386 -13.89 -0.06 3.90
CA TYR A 386 -12.64 -0.42 4.56
C TYR A 386 -12.62 0.08 6.00
N ARG A 387 -12.20 -0.78 6.93
CA ARG A 387 -12.28 -0.54 8.39
C ARG A 387 -11.38 0.60 8.88
N ASP A 388 -10.25 0.79 8.23
CA ASP A 388 -9.22 1.79 8.55
C ASP A 388 -9.35 3.07 7.72
N TYR A 389 -10.37 3.18 6.87
CA TYR A 389 -10.49 4.26 5.89
C TYR A 389 -10.34 5.64 6.54
N ALA A 390 -11.09 5.92 7.61
CA ALA A 390 -11.04 7.22 8.27
C ALA A 390 -9.68 7.49 8.94
N CYS A 391 -9.09 6.46 9.53
CA CYS A 391 -7.78 6.48 10.16
C CYS A 391 -6.68 6.86 9.18
N PHE A 392 -6.54 6.05 8.13
CA PHE A 392 -5.50 6.21 7.14
C PHE A 392 -5.74 7.45 6.28
N GLN A 393 -6.97 7.68 5.83
CA GLN A 393 -7.29 8.81 4.95
C GLN A 393 -7.03 10.14 5.64
N THR A 394 -7.41 10.32 6.91
CA THR A 394 -7.25 11.61 7.60
C THR A 394 -5.77 11.98 7.71
N GLN A 395 -4.93 11.03 8.14
CA GLN A 395 -3.48 11.24 8.21
C GLN A 395 -2.85 11.43 6.84
N PHE A 396 -3.19 10.55 5.89
CA PHE A 396 -2.62 10.60 4.54
C PHE A 396 -3.05 11.86 3.78
N ARG A 397 -4.28 12.35 3.99
CA ARG A 397 -4.81 13.58 3.38
C ARG A 397 -4.09 14.81 3.90
N ASN A 398 -3.82 14.87 5.20
CA ASN A 398 -3.13 16.00 5.81
C ASN A 398 -1.65 16.04 5.41
N ASP A 399 -0.99 14.87 5.39
CA ASP A 399 0.46 14.82 5.15
C ASP A 399 0.83 14.75 3.66
N ASN A 400 0.05 14.05 2.82
CA ASN A 400 0.52 13.62 1.50
C ASN A 400 -0.47 13.74 0.33
N ARG A 401 -1.64 14.38 0.49
CA ARG A 401 -2.62 14.52 -0.60
C ARG A 401 -2.02 15.08 -1.89
N ARG A 402 -1.15 16.08 -1.78
CA ARG A 402 -0.48 16.70 -2.95
C ARG A 402 0.52 15.75 -3.59
N GLY A 403 1.30 15.01 -2.79
CA GLY A 403 2.29 14.06 -3.29
C GLY A 403 1.67 12.93 -4.09
N PHE A 404 0.58 12.36 -3.58
CA PHE A 404 -0.13 11.27 -4.26
C PHE A 404 -0.77 11.73 -5.57
N LEU A 405 -1.48 12.87 -5.57
CA LEU A 405 -2.05 13.42 -6.81
C LEU A 405 -0.97 13.68 -7.87
N VAL A 406 0.19 14.22 -7.46
CA VAL A 406 1.33 14.43 -8.37
C VAL A 406 1.82 13.10 -8.94
N ALA A 407 1.93 12.04 -8.14
CA ALA A 407 2.34 10.73 -8.65
C ALA A 407 1.32 10.12 -9.63
N VAL A 408 0.03 10.22 -9.34
CA VAL A 408 -1.02 9.79 -10.26
C VAL A 408 -0.94 10.52 -11.61
N VAL A 409 -0.82 11.85 -11.57
CA VAL A 409 -0.70 12.66 -12.79
C VAL A 409 0.58 12.32 -13.55
N LEU A 410 1.68 12.14 -12.81
CA LEU A 410 2.96 11.69 -13.38
C LEU A 410 2.80 10.35 -14.09
N GLU A 411 1.98 9.44 -13.57
CA GLU A 411 1.77 8.11 -14.14
C GLU A 411 0.87 8.10 -15.37
N LEU A 412 -0.23 8.86 -15.35
CA LEU A 412 -1.00 9.09 -16.58
C LEU A 412 -0.12 9.69 -17.68
N PHE A 413 0.82 10.56 -17.31
CA PHE A 413 1.81 11.09 -18.23
C PHE A 413 2.82 10.02 -18.69
N VAL A 414 3.23 9.05 -17.86
CA VAL A 414 4.03 7.87 -18.30
C VAL A 414 3.29 7.12 -19.38
N VAL A 415 2.03 6.77 -19.11
CA VAL A 415 1.22 5.97 -20.03
C VAL A 415 1.16 6.68 -21.37
N LEU A 416 0.91 8.00 -21.35
CA LEU A 416 0.91 8.82 -22.55
C LEU A 416 2.27 8.83 -23.26
N VAL A 417 3.38 9.04 -22.54
CA VAL A 417 4.73 9.07 -23.13
C VAL A 417 5.15 7.72 -23.68
N VAL A 418 4.84 6.61 -23.01
CA VAL A 418 5.12 5.25 -23.46
C VAL A 418 4.29 4.93 -24.70
N LEU A 419 3.01 5.28 -24.73
CA LEU A 419 2.15 5.10 -25.90
C LEU A 419 2.66 5.94 -27.08
N VAL A 420 2.93 7.23 -26.88
CA VAL A 420 3.47 8.12 -27.94
C VAL A 420 4.83 7.64 -28.42
N GLY A 421 5.72 7.22 -27.51
CA GLY A 421 7.03 6.67 -27.84
C GLY A 421 6.93 5.36 -28.62
N PHE A 422 5.99 4.49 -28.24
CA PHE A 422 5.72 3.23 -28.92
C PHE A 422 5.15 3.43 -30.32
N PHE A 423 4.09 4.22 -30.47
CA PHE A 423 3.50 4.52 -31.78
C PHE A 423 4.48 5.30 -32.66
N GLY A 424 5.27 6.20 -32.06
CA GLY A 424 6.37 6.87 -32.75
C GLY A 424 7.38 5.86 -33.29
N PHE A 425 7.86 4.94 -32.47
CA PHE A 425 8.82 3.90 -32.87
C PHE A 425 8.26 2.97 -33.95
N MET A 426 7.02 2.50 -33.81
CA MET A 426 6.35 1.68 -34.82
C MET A 426 6.20 2.43 -36.14
N ALA A 427 5.78 3.70 -36.11
CA ALA A 427 5.69 4.53 -37.30
C ALA A 427 7.07 4.65 -37.96
N ILE A 428 8.14 4.80 -37.18
CA ILE A 428 9.52 4.89 -37.68
C ILE A 428 9.96 3.59 -38.36
N ASP A 429 9.77 2.44 -37.73
CA ASP A 429 10.18 1.16 -38.30
C ASP A 429 9.37 0.82 -39.55
N ILE A 430 8.06 1.12 -39.57
CA ILE A 430 7.21 1.02 -40.76
C ILE A 430 7.72 1.96 -41.86
N THR A 431 8.07 3.20 -41.50
CA THR A 431 8.61 4.18 -42.43
C THR A 431 9.96 3.69 -42.98
N ASP A 432 10.88 3.23 -42.14
CA ASP A 432 12.17 2.68 -42.57
C ASP A 432 12.00 1.44 -43.47
N LEU A 433 11.01 0.57 -43.19
CA LEU A 433 10.66 -0.58 -44.02
C LEU A 433 10.19 -0.14 -45.42
N ILE A 434 9.22 0.79 -45.48
CA ILE A 434 8.68 1.36 -46.73
C ILE A 434 9.77 2.08 -47.52
N TYR A 435 10.61 2.88 -46.85
CA TYR A 435 11.67 3.66 -47.49
C TYR A 435 12.92 2.85 -47.86
N SER A 436 13.13 1.66 -47.30
CA SER A 436 14.22 0.76 -47.68
C SER A 436 14.15 0.33 -49.16
N PHE A 437 13.02 0.58 -49.83
CA PHE A 437 12.83 0.35 -51.27
C PHE A 437 13.29 1.51 -52.19
N GLY A 438 13.30 2.80 -51.79
CA GLY A 438 13.81 3.92 -52.63
C GLY A 438 14.98 4.80 -52.11
N ASN A 439 16.13 4.78 -52.80
CA ASN A 439 17.12 5.87 -53.03
C ASN A 439 18.09 6.44 -51.91
N ARG A 440 19.29 6.90 -52.31
CA ARG A 440 20.45 7.31 -51.46
C ARG A 440 20.30 8.62 -50.64
N GLN A 441 19.28 9.44 -50.85
CA GLN A 441 18.99 10.61 -49.96
C GLN A 441 18.69 10.21 -48.49
N ARG A 442 18.52 8.89 -48.26
CA ARG A 442 18.38 8.17 -46.97
C ARG A 442 19.32 8.58 -45.85
N LEU A 443 20.61 8.82 -46.11
CA LEU A 443 21.58 8.92 -45.02
C LEU A 443 21.36 10.16 -44.14
N ARG A 444 21.04 11.31 -44.75
CA ARG A 444 20.87 12.58 -44.00
C ARG A 444 19.60 12.59 -43.16
N ARG A 445 18.48 12.05 -43.66
CA ARG A 445 17.23 11.92 -42.88
C ARG A 445 17.40 10.92 -41.73
N ALA A 446 18.08 9.79 -41.98
CA ALA A 446 18.39 8.81 -40.94
C ALA A 446 19.26 9.40 -39.79
N PHE A 447 20.16 10.35 -40.08
CA PHE A 447 20.95 11.02 -39.03
C PHE A 447 20.14 11.97 -38.14
N ALA A 448 19.26 12.79 -38.72
CA ALA A 448 18.37 13.65 -37.94
C ALA A 448 17.44 12.80 -37.05
N HIS A 449 16.93 11.72 -37.61
CA HIS A 449 16.06 10.79 -36.93
C HIS A 449 16.71 10.12 -35.70
N ARG A 450 17.98 9.69 -35.84
CA ARG A 450 18.76 9.15 -34.72
C ARG A 450 19.00 10.14 -33.57
N ARG A 451 18.95 11.46 -33.81
CA ARG A 451 19.06 12.45 -32.72
C ARG A 451 17.78 12.50 -31.90
N TYR A 452 16.63 12.52 -32.57
CA TYR A 452 15.32 12.52 -31.89
C TYR A 452 15.12 11.25 -31.06
N LEU A 453 15.46 10.08 -31.62
CA LEU A 453 15.37 8.82 -30.87
C LEU A 453 16.21 8.82 -29.59
N ARG A 454 17.43 9.36 -29.63
CA ARG A 454 18.28 9.46 -28.43
C ARG A 454 17.75 10.48 -27.41
N ALA A 455 17.16 11.57 -27.87
CA ALA A 455 16.55 12.56 -26.99
C ALA A 455 15.28 12.01 -26.31
N ALA A 456 14.43 11.31 -27.07
CA ALA A 456 13.26 10.62 -26.54
C ALA A 456 13.66 9.57 -25.52
N GLN A 457 14.66 8.75 -25.83
CA GLN A 457 15.20 7.77 -24.90
C GLN A 457 15.81 8.44 -23.65
N PHE A 458 16.50 9.57 -23.80
CA PHE A 458 16.97 10.36 -22.67
C PHE A 458 15.82 10.71 -21.73
N PHE A 459 14.76 11.25 -22.32
CA PHE A 459 13.56 11.63 -21.59
C PHE A 459 12.91 10.43 -20.88
N VAL A 460 12.74 9.30 -21.58
CA VAL A 460 12.13 8.08 -21.00
C VAL A 460 12.93 7.53 -19.81
N MET A 461 14.26 7.50 -19.88
CA MET A 461 15.08 7.02 -18.75
C MET A 461 15.13 8.00 -17.58
N MET A 462 15.23 9.32 -17.84
CA MET A 462 15.12 10.33 -16.78
C MET A 462 13.77 10.25 -16.09
N PHE A 463 12.72 10.01 -16.87
CA PHE A 463 11.38 9.81 -16.37
C PHE A 463 11.28 8.55 -15.50
N ALA A 464 11.80 7.42 -15.98
CA ALA A 464 11.84 6.18 -15.20
C ALA A 464 12.55 6.37 -13.84
N LEU A 465 13.62 7.17 -13.80
CA LEU A 465 14.28 7.55 -12.55
C LEU A 465 13.40 8.39 -11.65
N LEU A 466 12.80 9.45 -12.19
CA LEU A 466 11.89 10.31 -11.43
C LEU A 466 10.73 9.49 -10.85
N LYS A 467 10.11 8.63 -11.66
CA LYS A 467 9.07 7.68 -11.24
C LYS A 467 9.55 6.81 -10.09
N GLY A 468 10.66 6.09 -10.26
CA GLY A 468 11.18 5.19 -9.23
C GLY A 468 11.41 5.90 -7.89
N TRP A 469 12.11 7.03 -7.90
CA TRP A 469 12.41 7.78 -6.67
C TRP A 469 11.18 8.47 -6.05
N LEU A 470 10.25 8.99 -6.86
CA LEU A 470 9.01 9.57 -6.34
C LEU A 470 8.15 8.49 -5.69
N SER A 471 7.95 7.36 -6.36
CA SER A 471 7.15 6.25 -5.83
C SER A 471 7.78 5.66 -4.57
N MET A 472 9.11 5.54 -4.51
CA MET A 472 9.80 5.15 -3.27
C MET A 472 9.60 6.16 -2.14
N SER A 473 9.60 7.46 -2.45
CA SER A 473 9.35 8.50 -1.44
C SER A 473 7.92 8.44 -0.90
N LEU A 474 6.94 8.15 -1.76
CA LEU A 474 5.54 7.98 -1.36
C LEU A 474 5.33 6.69 -0.57
N LEU A 475 5.94 5.57 -0.97
CA LEU A 475 5.90 4.32 -0.21
C LEU A 475 6.56 4.48 1.16
N TRP A 476 7.68 5.20 1.24
CA TRP A 476 8.31 5.51 2.53
C TRP A 476 7.39 6.36 3.41
N ALA A 477 6.68 7.32 2.82
CA ALA A 477 5.75 8.17 3.53
C ALA A 477 4.52 7.39 4.02
N SER A 478 3.94 6.51 3.19
CA SER A 478 2.85 5.62 3.62
C SER A 478 3.32 4.68 4.72
N TRP A 479 4.47 4.03 4.56
CA TRP A 479 5.07 3.17 5.57
C TRP A 479 5.30 3.90 6.91
N SER A 480 5.67 5.18 6.87
CA SER A 480 5.85 5.99 8.08
C SER A 480 4.52 6.33 8.78
N ILE A 481 3.44 6.52 8.02
CA ILE A 481 2.09 6.74 8.55
C ILE A 481 1.58 5.44 9.17
N GLU A 482 1.69 4.34 8.43
CA GLU A 482 1.35 3.00 8.88
C GLU A 482 2.05 2.65 10.20
N LYS A 483 3.37 2.83 10.28
CA LYS A 483 4.13 2.61 11.51
C LYS A 483 3.62 3.42 12.69
N ARG A 484 3.20 4.67 12.47
CA ARG A 484 2.62 5.50 13.54
C ARG A 484 1.26 4.94 13.95
N LEU A 485 0.39 4.65 12.99
CA LEU A 485 -0.97 4.15 13.24
C LEU A 485 -1.00 2.78 13.90
N ALA A 486 -0.07 1.88 13.56
CA ALA A 486 0.07 0.56 14.17
C ALA A 486 0.54 0.63 15.63
N GLY A 487 1.41 1.58 15.97
CA GLY A 487 2.12 1.56 17.25
C GLY A 487 2.86 0.24 17.46
N ASP A 488 2.58 -0.43 18.58
CA ASP A 488 3.27 -1.66 18.99
C ASP A 488 2.82 -2.90 18.22
N SER A 489 1.68 -2.88 17.51
CA SER A 489 1.23 -4.00 16.67
C SER A 489 1.96 -4.10 15.34
N TRP A 490 2.92 -3.20 15.07
CA TRP A 490 3.62 -3.10 13.79
C TRP A 490 4.59 -4.26 13.55
N GLN A 491 4.25 -5.17 12.64
CA GLN A 491 5.06 -6.36 12.37
C GLN A 491 6.06 -6.20 11.22
N GLU A 492 6.01 -5.11 10.45
CA GLU A 492 6.85 -4.89 9.25
C GLU A 492 8.36 -4.82 9.49
N LEU A 493 8.77 -4.57 10.74
CA LEU A 493 10.18 -4.54 11.13
C LEU A 493 10.78 -5.95 11.26
N ASN A 494 9.94 -6.98 11.32
CA ASN A 494 10.38 -8.36 11.43
C ASN A 494 10.84 -8.88 10.06
N TRP A 495 12.04 -9.45 10.04
CA TRP A 495 12.60 -10.06 8.84
C TRP A 495 11.93 -11.41 8.57
N GLY A 496 11.17 -11.47 7.48
CA GLY A 496 10.61 -12.71 6.94
C GLY A 496 11.56 -13.41 5.96
N PHE A 497 11.33 -14.70 5.69
CA PHE A 497 12.08 -15.46 4.68
C PHE A 497 11.95 -14.84 3.28
N GLY A 498 10.74 -14.42 2.89
CA GLY A 498 10.48 -13.74 1.61
C GLY A 498 11.28 -12.45 1.44
N GLN A 499 11.45 -11.69 2.52
CA GLN A 499 12.24 -10.46 2.53
C GLN A 499 13.75 -10.71 2.32
N VAL A 500 14.28 -11.79 2.88
CA VAL A 500 15.67 -12.19 2.62
C VAL A 500 15.83 -12.63 1.16
N LEU A 501 14.91 -13.44 0.65
CA LEU A 501 14.91 -13.86 -0.77
C LEU A 501 14.83 -12.66 -1.73
N ALA A 502 14.04 -11.65 -1.41
CA ALA A 502 13.93 -10.42 -2.20
C ALA A 502 15.30 -9.74 -2.42
N LEU A 503 16.16 -9.72 -1.41
CA LEU A 503 17.52 -9.18 -1.54
C LEU A 503 18.40 -10.05 -2.44
N PHE A 504 18.24 -11.37 -2.40
CA PHE A 504 19.02 -12.30 -3.21
C PHE A 504 18.71 -12.20 -4.71
N VAL A 505 17.56 -11.64 -5.10
CA VAL A 505 17.23 -11.35 -6.52
C VAL A 505 18.29 -10.46 -7.18
N TRP A 506 19.00 -9.65 -6.41
CA TRP A 506 20.04 -8.74 -6.90
C TRP A 506 21.45 -9.33 -6.92
N ALA A 507 21.66 -10.50 -6.30
CA ALA A 507 22.96 -11.16 -6.24
C ALA A 507 23.56 -11.47 -7.63
N PRO A 508 22.79 -11.94 -8.64
CA PRO A 508 23.31 -12.17 -9.99
C PRO A 508 23.95 -10.93 -10.63
N VAL A 509 23.42 -9.73 -10.35
CA VAL A 509 23.96 -8.47 -10.87
C VAL A 509 25.38 -8.24 -10.35
N LEU A 510 25.58 -8.43 -9.04
CA LEU A 510 26.88 -8.27 -8.39
C LEU A 510 27.87 -9.36 -8.84
N PHE A 511 27.41 -10.62 -8.93
CA PHE A 511 28.28 -11.73 -9.35
C PHE A 511 28.74 -11.61 -10.79
N GLU A 512 27.85 -11.28 -11.74
CA GLU A 512 28.25 -11.08 -13.14
C GLU A 512 29.18 -9.87 -13.30
N PHE A 513 28.96 -8.80 -12.54
CA PHE A 513 29.87 -7.66 -12.52
C PHE A 513 31.29 -8.06 -12.05
N VAL A 514 31.39 -8.69 -10.86
CA VAL A 514 32.68 -9.09 -10.27
C VAL A 514 33.39 -10.14 -11.12
N LYS A 515 32.67 -11.14 -11.61
CA LYS A 515 33.20 -12.20 -12.48
C LYS A 515 33.87 -11.59 -13.72
N ARG A 516 33.18 -10.67 -14.42
CA ARG A 516 33.74 -10.02 -15.61
C ARG A 516 34.91 -9.10 -15.29
N ILE A 517 34.91 -8.42 -14.15
CA ILE A 517 36.08 -7.66 -13.68
C ILE A 517 37.30 -8.58 -13.54
N VAL A 518 37.13 -9.72 -12.86
CA VAL A 518 38.21 -10.69 -12.64
C VAL A 518 38.71 -11.28 -13.97
N GLU A 519 37.81 -11.61 -14.90
CA GLU A 519 38.17 -12.09 -16.24
C GLU A 519 38.97 -11.05 -17.04
N GLU A 520 38.53 -9.79 -17.05
CA GLU A 520 39.24 -8.68 -17.70
C GLU A 520 40.64 -8.47 -17.12
N PHE A 521 40.79 -8.54 -15.79
CA PHE A 521 42.09 -8.47 -15.15
C PHE A 521 43.00 -9.64 -15.55
N LYS A 522 42.47 -10.87 -15.59
CA LYS A 522 43.22 -12.06 -16.03
C LYS A 522 43.66 -11.96 -17.49
N LEU A 523 42.77 -11.54 -18.40
CA LEU A 523 43.08 -11.38 -19.83
C LEU A 523 44.18 -10.34 -20.07
N ARG A 524 44.21 -9.25 -19.29
CA ARG A 524 45.27 -8.26 -19.40
C ARG A 524 46.59 -8.72 -18.83
N LYS A 525 46.57 -9.45 -17.71
CA LYS A 525 47.78 -10.06 -17.17
C LYS A 525 48.42 -10.96 -18.24
N ARG A 526 47.62 -11.84 -18.86
CA ARG A 526 48.06 -12.68 -19.99
C ARG A 526 48.55 -11.88 -21.18
N SER A 527 47.85 -10.80 -21.55
CA SER A 527 48.25 -9.94 -22.67
C SER A 527 49.57 -9.19 -22.42
N LYS A 528 49.85 -8.79 -21.17
CA LYS A 528 51.12 -8.17 -20.78
C LYS A 528 52.24 -9.20 -20.82
N GLU A 529 52.04 -10.37 -20.21
CA GLU A 529 53.00 -11.47 -20.23
C GLU A 529 53.32 -11.91 -21.67
N GLN A 530 52.33 -11.98 -22.57
CA GLN A 530 52.55 -12.32 -23.97
C GLN A 530 53.35 -11.25 -24.73
N ARG A 531 53.14 -9.96 -24.42
CA ARG A 531 53.95 -8.87 -25.00
C ARG A 531 55.38 -8.89 -24.50
N GLU A 532 55.60 -9.19 -23.22
CA GLU A 532 56.93 -9.33 -22.63
C GLU A 532 57.67 -10.55 -23.21
N ARG A 533 56.97 -11.68 -23.40
CA ARG A 533 57.52 -12.85 -24.10
C ARG A 533 57.93 -12.54 -25.54
N ARG A 534 57.09 -11.83 -26.30
CA ARG A 534 57.43 -11.40 -27.67
C ARG A 534 58.63 -10.48 -27.70
N ARG A 535 58.69 -9.47 -26.83
CA ARG A 535 59.88 -8.60 -26.71
C ARG A 535 61.14 -9.37 -26.36
N SER A 536 61.03 -10.37 -25.49
CA SER A 536 62.18 -11.21 -25.11
C SER A 536 62.64 -12.06 -26.29
N GLN A 537 61.72 -12.61 -27.10
CA GLN A 537 62.05 -13.33 -28.33
C GLN A 537 62.68 -12.43 -29.39
N ASP A 538 62.16 -11.22 -29.59
CA ASP A 538 62.70 -10.25 -30.55
C ASP A 538 64.14 -9.84 -30.17
N LEU A 539 64.43 -9.68 -28.87
CA LEU A 539 65.77 -9.37 -28.37
C LEU A 539 66.75 -10.52 -28.62
N VAL A 540 66.36 -11.77 -28.37
CA VAL A 540 67.20 -12.95 -28.62
C VAL A 540 67.48 -13.13 -30.12
N SER A 541 66.45 -12.93 -30.97
CA SER A 541 66.60 -13.00 -32.43
C SER A 541 67.53 -11.91 -32.99
N SER A 542 67.57 -10.73 -32.36
CA SER A 542 68.45 -9.63 -32.79
C SER A 542 69.93 -9.81 -32.39
N SER A 543 70.24 -10.77 -31.52
CA SER A 543 71.58 -10.95 -30.95
C SER A 543 72.39 -12.08 -31.60
N ASP A 544 71.93 -12.68 -32.70
CA ASP A 544 72.69 -13.69 -33.45
C ASP A 544 73.78 -13.01 -34.33
N PRO A 545 75.07 -13.03 -33.95
CA PRO A 545 76.10 -12.22 -34.61
C PRO A 545 76.74 -12.90 -35.84
N ASP A 546 76.35 -14.13 -36.18
CA ASP A 546 77.10 -14.97 -37.13
C ASP A 546 76.31 -15.36 -38.40
N LEU A 547 75.37 -14.52 -38.88
CA LEU A 547 74.87 -14.71 -40.24
C LEU A 547 75.89 -14.16 -41.25
N PRO A 548 76.52 -15.02 -42.09
CA PRO A 548 77.48 -14.58 -43.08
C PRO A 548 76.80 -13.65 -44.10
N ASP A 549 77.48 -12.55 -44.42
CA ASP A 549 77.11 -11.57 -45.43
C ASP A 549 76.60 -12.27 -46.69
N LYS A 550 75.30 -12.13 -46.95
CA LYS A 550 74.69 -12.61 -48.18
C LYS A 550 75.13 -11.66 -49.31
N PRO A 551 75.92 -12.13 -50.30
CA PRO A 551 76.40 -11.27 -51.36
C PRO A 551 75.23 -10.85 -52.26
N GLY A 552 75.28 -9.59 -52.70
CA GLY A 552 74.17 -8.90 -53.36
C GLY A 552 73.67 -9.58 -54.63
N SER A 553 72.35 -9.68 -54.75
CA SER A 553 71.66 -9.80 -56.04
C SER A 553 70.85 -8.53 -56.27
N GLN A 554 71.44 -7.60 -57.03
CA GLN A 554 70.69 -6.59 -57.75
C GLN A 554 69.81 -7.26 -58.81
N GLY A 555 68.57 -6.79 -58.93
CA GLY A 555 67.73 -6.97 -60.11
C GLY A 555 66.76 -8.15 -60.02
N GLU A 556 65.49 -7.86 -59.74
CA GLU A 556 64.46 -8.01 -60.77
C GLU A 556 63.16 -7.34 -60.31
N MET A 557 62.78 -6.33 -61.08
CA MET A 557 61.48 -5.70 -61.05
C MET A 557 60.63 -6.48 -62.05
N GLN A 558 59.86 -7.46 -61.59
CA GLN A 558 58.82 -8.08 -62.41
C GLN A 558 57.48 -8.09 -61.68
N ALA A 559 56.51 -7.55 -62.40
CA ALA A 559 55.10 -7.57 -62.09
C ALA A 559 54.59 -9.01 -62.18
N GLU A 560 53.93 -9.49 -61.13
CA GLU A 560 53.13 -10.70 -61.20
C GLU A 560 51.77 -10.49 -60.52
N HIS A 561 50.80 -10.31 -61.41
CA HIS A 561 49.40 -10.62 -61.23
C HIS A 561 49.26 -12.13 -60.94
N ALA A 562 48.66 -12.54 -59.81
CA ALA A 562 47.75 -13.69 -59.72
C ALA A 562 47.23 -13.95 -58.29
N SER A 563 45.93 -14.27 -58.23
CA SER A 563 45.26 -15.17 -57.28
C SER A 563 45.55 -15.03 -55.78
N MET A 564 44.66 -14.30 -55.08
CA MET A 564 44.33 -14.65 -53.69
C MET A 564 43.58 -15.98 -53.69
N GLU A 565 44.32 -17.06 -53.47
CA GLU A 565 43.80 -18.34 -52.99
C GLU A 565 43.18 -18.15 -51.60
N GLU A 566 41.99 -18.74 -51.43
CA GLU A 566 41.34 -18.92 -50.13
C GLU A 566 42.22 -19.78 -49.22
N GLY A 567 43.00 -19.11 -48.37
CA GLY A 567 43.69 -19.74 -47.26
C GLY A 567 42.67 -20.31 -46.27
N GLU A 568 42.51 -21.62 -46.34
CA GLU A 568 41.81 -22.49 -45.40
C GLU A 568 42.25 -22.17 -43.97
N LYS A 569 41.30 -21.66 -43.16
CA LYS A 569 41.53 -21.40 -41.73
C LYS A 569 41.81 -22.74 -41.05
N PRO A 570 42.85 -22.86 -40.19
CA PRO A 570 43.02 -24.05 -39.39
C PRO A 570 41.79 -24.22 -38.48
N ALA A 571 41.08 -25.33 -38.68
CA ALA A 571 39.99 -25.76 -37.84
C ALA A 571 40.49 -25.85 -36.40
N LEU A 572 39.97 -24.98 -35.54
CA LEU A 572 40.17 -25.06 -34.10
C LEU A 572 39.37 -26.29 -33.63
N THR A 573 40.05 -27.43 -33.47
CA THR A 573 39.48 -28.63 -32.85
C THR A 573 39.17 -28.30 -31.40
N ILE A 574 37.90 -27.97 -31.12
CA ILE A 574 37.38 -27.88 -29.77
C ILE A 574 37.28 -29.31 -29.27
N VAL A 575 38.20 -29.70 -28.37
CA VAL A 575 38.06 -30.89 -27.54
C VAL A 575 36.88 -30.64 -26.59
N THR A 576 35.70 -31.12 -26.96
CA THR A 576 34.58 -31.27 -26.04
C THR A 576 34.93 -32.41 -25.09
N ASN A 577 35.44 -32.09 -23.91
CA ASN A 577 35.43 -33.03 -22.80
C ASN A 577 33.96 -33.27 -22.42
N THR A 578 33.43 -34.42 -22.85
CA THR A 578 32.24 -35.03 -22.27
C THR A 578 32.54 -35.31 -20.81
N VAL A 579 31.96 -34.52 -19.92
CA VAL A 579 31.86 -34.84 -18.50
C VAL A 579 30.76 -35.89 -18.40
N GLU A 580 31.13 -37.13 -18.06
CA GLU A 580 30.21 -38.18 -17.66
C GLU A 580 29.31 -37.65 -16.52
N GLU A 581 28.00 -37.68 -16.76
CA GLU A 581 26.99 -37.49 -15.74
C GLU A 581 27.05 -38.66 -14.76
N ALA A 582 27.36 -38.37 -13.50
CA ALA A 582 27.22 -39.33 -12.41
C ALA A 582 25.73 -39.61 -12.16
N PRO A 583 25.34 -40.87 -11.90
CA PRO A 583 23.95 -41.22 -11.62
C PRO A 583 23.52 -40.64 -10.26
N VAL A 584 22.48 -39.81 -10.29
CA VAL A 584 21.77 -39.33 -9.11
C VAL A 584 20.90 -40.48 -8.59
N HIS A 585 21.42 -41.22 -7.61
CA HIS A 585 20.65 -42.11 -6.75
C HIS A 585 20.25 -41.37 -5.47
N ASP A 586 18.96 -41.45 -5.14
CA ASP A 586 18.33 -41.33 -3.82
C ASP A 586 18.53 -40.03 -3.01
N ILE A 587 17.64 -39.06 -3.27
CA ILE A 587 17.23 -38.05 -2.27
C ILE A 587 15.70 -38.06 -2.21
N GLU A 588 15.13 -39.11 -1.63
CA GLU A 588 13.68 -39.21 -1.36
C GLU A 588 13.41 -39.72 0.08
N ALA A 589 14.29 -39.38 1.03
CA ALA A 589 14.20 -39.87 2.43
C ALA A 589 14.28 -38.78 3.53
N LEU A 590 14.16 -37.48 3.22
CA LEU A 590 14.29 -36.41 4.23
C LEU A 590 13.08 -35.47 4.39
N LEU A 591 11.90 -35.84 3.88
CA LEU A 591 10.66 -35.11 4.17
C LEU A 591 9.62 -36.04 4.76
N GLN A 592 9.76 -36.35 6.05
CA GLN A 592 8.62 -36.72 6.89
C GLN A 592 8.35 -35.58 7.89
N PRO A 593 7.12 -35.03 7.94
CA PRO A 593 6.76 -34.05 8.93
C PRO A 593 6.63 -34.70 10.31
N SER A 594 7.36 -34.15 11.28
CA SER A 594 7.21 -34.41 12.72
C SER A 594 5.78 -34.11 13.16
N GLN A 595 5.00 -35.15 13.47
CA GLN A 595 3.77 -35.01 14.26
C GLN A 595 4.14 -34.64 15.69
N THR A 596 3.95 -33.37 16.05
CA THR A 596 3.92 -32.95 17.46
C THR A 596 2.53 -33.20 18.02
N ASN A 597 2.44 -34.19 18.90
CA ASN A 597 1.35 -34.39 19.84
C ASN A 597 1.31 -33.23 20.85
N THR A 598 0.17 -32.55 20.95
CA THR A 598 -0.16 -31.68 22.09
C THR A 598 -1.00 -32.49 23.10
N LYS A 599 -0.46 -32.58 24.31
CA LYS A 599 -1.22 -32.68 25.56
C LYS A 599 -1.41 -31.29 26.12
#